data_AF-A0AAD4FRV2-F1
#
_entry.id   AF-A0AAD4FRV2-F1
#
_cell.length_a   1.000
_cell.length_b   1.000
_cell.length_c   1.000
_cell.angle_alpha   90.00
_cell.angle_beta   90.00
_cell.angle_gamma   90.00
#
_symmetry.space_group_name_H-M   'P 1'
#
loop_
_entity.id
_entity.type
_entity.pdbx_description
1 polymer ?
#
loop_
_entity_poly.entity_id
_entity_poly.type
_entity_poly.pdbx_seq_one_letter_code
_entity_poly.pdbx_strand_id
1 'polypeptide(L)'
;MFIVGAILLILIGLFHSYLGERYILIRLFRRDNLPKLLGSDWFTKRVIRFAWHLTTIAWWGFALILVVLSMPSVNIYSQITSIIGVVFFLSGCVSFVFSHGKHLSWVVFFTIAATSFFGSAYN
;
A
#
# COMPACT_ATOMS: atom_id res chain seq x y z
N MET A 1 -7.44 -9.38 21.51
CA MET A 1 -6.10 -8.92 21.10
C MET A 1 -6.04 -8.48 19.64
N PHE A 2 -6.63 -9.20 18.67
CA PHE A 2 -6.63 -8.81 17.26
C PHE A 2 -7.23 -7.41 16.97
N ILE A 3 -8.37 -7.07 17.57
CA ILE A 3 -8.99 -5.74 17.38
C ILE A 3 -8.08 -4.60 17.83
N VAL A 4 -7.36 -4.76 18.95
CA VAL A 4 -6.38 -3.76 19.40
C VAL A 4 -5.28 -3.59 18.36
N GLY A 5 -4.74 -4.70 17.84
CA GLY A 5 -3.76 -4.67 16.75
C GLY A 5 -4.29 -4.00 15.48
N ALA A 6 -5.54 -4.27 15.10
CA ALA A 6 -6.18 -3.64 13.94
C ALA A 6 -6.30 -2.12 14.12
N ILE A 7 -6.75 -1.66 15.28
CA ILE A 7 -6.83 -0.23 15.61
C ILE A 7 -5.44 0.42 15.53
N LEU A 8 -4.41 -0.21 16.11
CA LEU A 8 -3.04 0.29 16.06
C LEU A 8 -2.49 0.36 14.63
N LEU A 9 -2.82 -0.60 13.76
CA LEU A 9 -2.44 -0.58 12.34
C LEU A 9 -3.13 0.54 11.56
N ILE A 10 -4.40 0.83 11.85
CA ILE A 10 -5.09 1.98 11.26
C ILE A 10 -4.41 3.29 11.71
N LEU A 11 -4.17 3.43 13.01
CA LEU A 11 -3.55 4.62 13.60
C LEU A 11 -2.14 4.85 13.06
N ILE A 12 -1.29 3.82 13.02
CA ILE A 12 0.07 3.97 12.50
C ILE A 12 0.03 4.31 11.01
N GLY A 13 -0.91 3.75 10.23
CA GLY A 13 -1.12 4.11 8.81
C GLY A 13 -1.46 5.57 8.61
N LEU A 14 -2.36 6.12 9.44
CA LEU A 14 -2.69 7.54 9.42
C LEU A 14 -1.48 8.40 9.80
N PHE A 15 -0.80 8.08 10.91
CA PHE A 15 0.34 8.86 11.37
C PHE A 15 1.51 8.82 10.41
N HIS A 16 1.84 7.67 9.83
CA HIS A 16 2.93 7.54 8.87
C HIS A 16 2.67 8.36 7.61
N SER A 17 1.46 8.29 7.04
CA SER A 17 1.12 9.10 5.86
C SER A 17 1.06 10.59 6.19
N TYR A 18 0.34 10.99 7.24
CA TYR A 18 0.12 12.39 7.56
C TYR A 18 1.37 13.08 8.12
N LEU A 19 1.98 12.52 9.18
CA LEU A 19 3.16 13.11 9.80
C LEU A 19 4.37 12.99 8.87
N GLY A 20 4.49 11.87 8.16
CA GLY A 20 5.57 11.67 7.20
C GLY A 20 5.52 12.65 6.03
N GLU A 21 4.36 12.87 5.40
CA GLU A 21 4.26 13.88 4.33
C GLU A 21 4.57 15.28 4.88
N ARG A 22 3.95 15.66 6.00
CA ARG A 22 4.07 17.01 6.57
C ARG A 22 5.48 17.34 7.06
N TYR A 23 6.12 16.42 7.79
CA TYR A 23 7.36 16.70 8.52
C TYR A 23 8.61 16.14 7.86
N ILE A 24 8.49 15.18 6.94
CA ILE A 24 9.62 14.56 6.25
C ILE A 24 9.58 14.90 4.77
N LEU A 25 8.58 14.43 4.03
CA LEU A 25 8.59 14.51 2.57
C LEU A 25 8.53 15.94 2.05
N ILE A 26 7.63 16.79 2.57
CA ILE A 26 7.56 18.20 2.16
C ILE A 26 8.90 18.91 2.42
N ARG A 27 9.56 18.63 3.56
CA ARG A 27 10.85 19.24 3.88
C ARG A 27 11.97 18.71 3.00
N LEU A 28 11.97 17.41 2.72
CA LEU A 28 12.91 16.75 1.82
C LEU A 28 12.80 17.32 0.40
N PHE A 29 11.58 17.50 -0.10
CA PHE A 29 11.30 17.97 -1.46
C PHE A 29 11.51 19.46 -1.70
N ARG A 30 11.67 20.24 -0.64
CA ARG A 30 12.12 21.63 -0.69
C ARG A 30 13.63 21.78 -0.86
N ARG A 31 14.39 20.68 -0.78
CA ARG A 31 15.83 20.70 -1.08
C ARG A 31 16.05 20.61 -2.59
N ASP A 32 16.99 21.38 -3.10
CA ASP A 32 17.29 21.46 -4.55
C ASP A 32 18.31 20.41 -5.02
N ASN A 33 18.69 19.47 -4.15
CA ASN A 33 19.74 18.48 -4.39
C ASN A 33 19.22 17.05 -4.52
N LEU A 34 17.93 16.86 -4.83
CA LEU A 34 17.39 15.53 -5.09
C LEU A 34 17.93 14.96 -6.40
N PRO A 35 18.21 13.64 -6.47
CA PRO A 35 18.64 12.99 -7.70
C PRO A 35 17.65 13.26 -8.83
N LYS A 36 18.16 13.72 -9.98
CA LYS A 36 17.37 13.95 -11.18
C LYS A 36 17.30 12.66 -11.97
N LEU A 37 16.13 12.03 -12.00
CA LEU A 37 15.86 10.84 -12.80
C LEU A 37 14.93 11.23 -13.94
N LEU A 38 15.22 10.76 -15.15
CA LEU A 38 14.45 11.12 -16.35
C LEU A 38 14.43 12.65 -16.60
N GLY A 39 15.56 13.32 -16.36
CA GLY A 39 15.77 14.74 -16.66
C GLY A 39 15.32 15.74 -15.58
N SER A 40 14.62 15.30 -14.51
CA SER A 40 14.19 16.18 -13.40
C SER A 40 14.08 15.41 -12.08
N ASP A 41 13.87 16.10 -10.96
CA ASP A 41 13.60 15.46 -9.67
C ASP A 41 12.12 15.04 -9.52
N TRP A 42 11.27 15.36 -10.50
CA TRP A 42 9.84 15.11 -10.46
C TRP A 42 9.52 13.62 -10.28
N PHE A 43 10.20 12.75 -11.04
CA PHE A 43 10.00 11.31 -10.96
C PHE A 43 10.45 10.78 -9.59
N THR A 44 11.61 11.21 -9.12
CA THR A 44 12.15 10.88 -7.80
C THR A 44 11.17 11.26 -6.69
N LYS A 45 10.63 12.48 -6.70
CA LYS A 45 9.63 12.96 -5.74
C LYS A 45 8.36 12.10 -5.74
N ARG A 46 7.87 11.73 -6.94
CA ARG A 46 6.68 10.88 -7.09
C ARG A 46 6.89 9.46 -6.57
N VAL A 47 8.01 8.84 -6.91
CA VAL A 47 8.36 7.49 -6.45
C VAL A 47 8.52 7.47 -4.93
N ILE A 48 9.17 8.48 -4.34
CA ILE A 48 9.32 8.58 -2.88
C ILE A 48 7.95 8.74 -2.20
N ARG A 49 7.08 9.64 -2.68
CA ARG A 49 5.70 9.76 -2.14
C ARG A 49 4.91 8.47 -2.27
N PHE A 50 5.01 7.83 -3.42
CA PHE A 50 4.36 6.54 -3.67
C PHE A 50 4.80 5.50 -2.65
N ALA A 51 6.10 5.27 -2.50
CA ALA A 51 6.65 4.30 -1.56
C ALA A 51 6.24 4.61 -0.11
N TRP A 52 6.17 5.90 0.24
CA TRP A 52 5.75 6.36 1.56
C TRP A 52 4.29 6.02 1.86
N HIS A 53 3.37 6.37 0.97
CA HIS A 53 1.93 6.15 1.19
C HIS A 53 1.49 4.70 0.94
N LEU A 54 2.25 3.94 0.15
CA LEU A 54 2.00 2.51 -0.08
C LEU A 54 1.97 1.72 1.23
N THR A 55 2.85 2.05 2.19
CA THR A 55 2.91 1.42 3.50
C THR A 55 1.60 1.54 4.27
N THR A 56 0.91 2.68 4.16
CA THR A 56 -0.42 2.87 4.78
C THR A 56 -1.46 1.91 4.20
N ILE A 57 -1.46 1.71 2.89
CA ILE A 57 -2.36 0.73 2.23
C ILE A 57 -2.09 -0.68 2.76
N ALA A 58 -0.82 -1.06 2.88
CA ALA A 58 -0.42 -2.37 3.41
C ALA A 58 -0.87 -2.56 4.87
N TRP A 59 -0.65 -1.57 5.74
CA TRP A 59 -1.08 -1.67 7.14
C TRP A 59 -2.59 -1.72 7.32
N TRP A 60 -3.35 -0.98 6.51
CA TRP A 60 -4.81 -1.07 6.53
C TRP A 60 -5.30 -2.43 6.01
N GLY A 61 -4.61 -3.01 5.03
CA GLY A 61 -4.79 -4.41 4.64
C GLY A 61 -4.60 -5.39 5.79
N PHE A 62 -3.50 -5.26 6.53
CA PHE A 62 -3.24 -6.08 7.71
C PHE A 62 -4.28 -5.85 8.82
N ALA A 63 -4.76 -4.61 9.00
CA ALA A 63 -5.81 -4.32 9.97
C ALA A 63 -7.09 -5.08 9.61
N LEU A 64 -7.48 -5.12 8.34
CA LEU A 64 -8.65 -5.84 7.87
C LEU A 64 -8.48 -7.37 8.04
N ILE A 65 -7.28 -7.90 7.81
CA ILE A 65 -6.96 -9.31 8.11
C ILE A 65 -7.13 -9.61 9.61
N LEU A 66 -6.65 -8.75 10.49
CA LEU A 66 -6.84 -8.92 11.94
C LEU A 66 -8.31 -8.84 12.36
N VAL A 67 -9.12 -8.00 11.70
CA VAL A 67 -10.57 -7.95 11.92
C VAL A 67 -11.21 -9.28 11.51
N VAL A 68 -10.87 -9.83 10.33
CA VAL A 68 -11.37 -11.15 9.89
C VAL A 68 -10.98 -12.24 10.89
N LEU A 69 -9.74 -12.26 11.35
CA LEU A 69 -9.25 -13.23 12.34
C LEU A 69 -9.90 -13.10 13.72
N SER A 70 -10.57 -11.97 14.00
CA SER A 70 -11.26 -11.74 15.27
C SER A 70 -12.68 -12.30 15.31
N MET A 71 -13.23 -12.70 14.16
CA MET A 71 -14.60 -13.15 14.01
C MET A 71 -14.64 -14.64 13.61
N PRO A 72 -15.64 -15.42 14.08
CA PRO A 72 -15.89 -16.74 13.52
C PRO A 72 -16.19 -16.63 12.02
N SER A 73 -15.44 -17.34 11.19
CA SER A 73 -15.61 -17.34 9.74
C SER A 73 -15.52 -18.76 9.19
N VAL A 74 -16.46 -19.09 8.31
CA VAL A 74 -16.51 -20.38 7.61
C VAL A 74 -15.49 -20.42 6.46
N ASN A 75 -15.14 -19.27 5.88
CA ASN A 75 -14.31 -19.15 4.67
C ASN A 75 -13.10 -18.21 4.89
N ILE A 76 -12.37 -18.42 5.98
CA ILE A 76 -11.30 -17.50 6.40
C ILE A 76 -10.17 -17.38 5.34
N TYR A 77 -9.83 -18.47 4.66
CA TYR A 77 -8.82 -18.47 3.60
C TYR A 77 -9.23 -17.59 2.42
N SER A 78 -10.47 -17.73 1.94
CA SER A 78 -11.01 -16.92 0.85
C SER A 78 -11.09 -15.43 1.25
N GLN A 79 -11.50 -15.13 2.49
CA GLN A 79 -11.55 -13.74 2.97
C GLN A 79 -10.16 -13.09 3.04
N ILE A 80 -9.16 -13.76 3.61
CA ILE A 80 -7.80 -13.22 3.72
C ILE A 80 -7.17 -13.03 2.34
N THR A 81 -7.31 -14.02 1.45
CA THR A 81 -6.78 -13.92 0.07
C THR A 81 -7.47 -12.83 -0.74
N SER A 82 -8.78 -12.65 -0.59
CA SER A 82 -9.50 -11.49 -1.15
C SER A 82 -8.97 -10.15 -0.65
N ILE A 83 -8.70 -10.02 0.65
CA ILE A 83 -8.13 -8.79 1.23
C ILE A 83 -6.75 -8.50 0.63
N ILE A 84 -5.89 -9.52 0.55
CA ILE A 84 -4.58 -9.40 -0.11
C ILE A 84 -4.76 -8.95 -1.56
N GLY A 85 -5.70 -9.56 -2.29
CA GLY A 85 -6.05 -9.19 -3.66
C GLY A 85 -6.39 -7.71 -3.80
N VAL A 86 -7.28 -7.20 -2.95
CA VAL A 86 -7.70 -5.79 -2.94
C VAL A 86 -6.53 -4.86 -2.60
N VAL A 87 -5.75 -5.17 -1.57
CA VAL A 87 -4.59 -4.36 -1.14
C VAL A 87 -3.58 -4.22 -2.27
N PHE A 88 -3.25 -5.32 -2.94
CA PHE A 88 -2.30 -5.34 -4.04
C PHE A 88 -2.88 -4.71 -5.31
N PHE A 89 -4.17 -4.85 -5.57
CA PHE A 89 -4.84 -4.15 -6.67
C PHE A 89 -4.76 -2.63 -6.49
N LEU A 90 -5.13 -2.12 -5.31
CA LEU A 90 -5.03 -0.69 -4.98
C LEU A 90 -3.58 -0.20 -5.06
N SER A 91 -2.64 -0.99 -4.56
CA SER A 91 -1.20 -0.71 -4.66
C SER A 91 -0.74 -0.59 -6.11
N GLY A 92 -1.20 -1.49 -6.99
CA GLY A 92 -0.94 -1.46 -8.43
C GLY A 92 -1.53 -0.23 -9.11
N CYS A 93 -2.79 0.11 -8.81
CA CYS A 93 -3.46 1.31 -9.32
C CYS A 93 -2.70 2.59 -8.92
N VAL A 94 -2.36 2.73 -7.64
CA VAL A 94 -1.59 3.89 -7.15
C VAL A 94 -0.22 3.93 -7.80
N SER A 95 0.48 2.80 -7.88
CA SER A 95 1.80 2.71 -8.52
C SER A 95 1.77 3.13 -9.99
N PHE A 96 0.79 2.65 -10.75
CA PHE A 96 0.60 2.97 -12.16
C PHE A 96 0.31 4.47 -12.36
N VAL A 97 -0.64 5.02 -11.61
CA VAL A 97 -1.05 6.42 -11.71
C VAL A 97 0.07 7.37 -11.28
N PHE A 98 0.70 7.15 -10.11
CA PHE A 98 1.73 8.05 -9.61
C PHE A 98 3.03 8.04 -10.43
N SER A 99 3.37 6.89 -11.02
CA SER A 99 4.55 6.77 -11.87
C SER A 99 4.28 7.06 -13.35
N HIS A 100 3.02 7.27 -13.75
CA HIS A 100 2.60 7.26 -15.17
C HIS A 100 3.12 6.03 -15.91
N GLY A 101 3.05 4.86 -15.27
CA GLY A 101 3.52 3.58 -15.80
C GLY A 101 5.04 3.43 -15.87
N LYS A 102 5.84 4.45 -15.52
CA LYS A 102 7.31 4.44 -15.64
C LYS A 102 7.99 3.58 -14.56
N HIS A 103 7.29 3.21 -13.50
CA HIS A 103 7.80 2.32 -12.45
C HIS A 103 7.06 0.98 -12.52
N LEU A 104 7.73 -0.06 -13.02
CA LEU A 104 7.12 -1.35 -13.38
C LEU A 104 6.56 -2.17 -12.22
N SER A 105 6.65 -1.71 -10.96
CA SER A 105 6.08 -2.44 -9.82
C SER A 105 4.58 -2.68 -9.94
N TRP A 106 3.84 -1.86 -10.70
CA TRP A 106 2.41 -2.06 -10.94
C TRP A 106 2.10 -3.43 -11.58
N VAL A 107 2.99 -3.94 -12.45
CA VAL A 107 2.82 -5.27 -13.07
C VAL A 107 2.86 -6.36 -12.00
N VAL A 108 3.84 -6.27 -11.10
CA VAL A 108 4.01 -7.23 -10.00
C VAL A 108 2.83 -7.14 -9.03
N PHE A 109 2.42 -5.92 -8.67
CA PHE A 109 1.25 -5.72 -7.81
C PHE A 109 -0.04 -6.31 -8.40
N PHE A 110 -0.31 -6.08 -9.69
CA PHE A 110 -1.47 -6.68 -10.35
C PHE A 110 -1.36 -8.20 -10.50
N THR A 111 -0.16 -8.74 -10.68
CA THR A 111 0.05 -10.19 -10.71
C THR A 111 -0.30 -10.83 -9.37
N ILE A 112 0.14 -10.22 -8.26
CA ILE A 112 -0.22 -10.67 -6.91
C ILE A 112 -1.73 -10.52 -6.69
N ALA A 113 -2.34 -9.42 -7.14
CA ALA A 113 -3.78 -9.22 -7.01
C ALA A 113 -4.57 -10.31 -7.77
N ALA A 114 -4.23 -10.56 -9.03
CA ALA A 114 -4.89 -11.55 -9.87
C ALA A 114 -4.76 -12.98 -9.30
N THR A 115 -3.54 -13.37 -8.90
CA THR A 115 -3.30 -14.69 -8.29
C THR A 115 -4.01 -14.83 -6.93
N SER A 116 -4.13 -13.76 -6.15
CA SER A 116 -4.87 -13.77 -4.87
C SER A 116 -6.38 -13.89 -5.08
N PHE A 117 -6.95 -13.15 -6.04
CA PHE A 117 -8.37 -13.26 -6.37
C PHE A 117 -8.71 -14.64 -6.96
N PHE A 118 -7.84 -15.18 -7.81
CA PHE A 118 -7.96 -16.56 -8.27
C PHE A 118 -7.94 -17.52 -7.08
N GLY A 119 -6.94 -17.42 -6.20
CA GLY A 119 -6.87 -18.24 -4.98
C GLY A 119 -8.13 -18.16 -4.11
N SER A 120 -8.74 -16.98 -3.98
CA SER A 120 -9.98 -16.79 -3.20
C SER A 120 -11.20 -17.48 -3.82
N ALA A 121 -11.25 -17.65 -5.14
CA ALA A 121 -12.38 -18.25 -5.84
C ALA A 121 -12.34 -19.81 -5.86
N TYR A 122 -11.16 -20.40 -5.64
CA TYR A 122 -10.94 -21.85 -5.82
C TYR A 122 -10.43 -22.58 -4.56
N ASN A 123 -10.40 -21.91 -3.39
CA ASN A 123 -10.16 -22.53 -2.07
C ASN A 123 -11.38 -22.36 -1.17
#